data_AF-A0A924MUL4-F1
#
_entry.id   AF-A0A924MUL4-F1
#
_cell.length_a   1.000
_cell.length_b   1.000
_cell.length_c   1.000
_cell.angle_alpha   90.00
_cell.angle_beta   90.00
_cell.angle_gamma   90.00
#
_symmetry.space_group_name_H-M   'P 1'
#
loop_
_entity.id
_entity.type
_entity.pdbx_description
1 polymer ?
#
loop_
_entity_poly.entity_id
_entity_poly.type
_entity_poly.pdbx_seq_one_letter_code
_entity_poly.pdbx_strand_id
1 'polypeptide(L)'
;MPKFVLLWTDATIWALVAFMVAYAVMVARSPNLKASWRKVFRDAPALCSSLILALCLLITAADSLHYRLPLKGVVGGSTVQAYDTVTRSGLDWMLSDLIASREVTYSRPLDYLSYRRDTVSINGQLQRVSPRLLHGG
;
A
#
# COMPACT_ATOMS: atom_id res chain seq x y z
N MET A 1 -16.30 -0.31 -12.46
CA MET A 1 -15.53 0.67 -11.66
C MET A 1 -15.12 0.00 -10.36
N PRO A 2 -13.98 0.36 -9.75
CA PRO A 2 -13.62 -0.17 -8.44
C PRO A 2 -14.67 0.23 -7.39
N LYS A 3 -14.91 -0.63 -6.40
CA LYS A 3 -15.76 -0.32 -5.24
C LYS A 3 -14.88 0.17 -4.11
N PHE A 4 -15.04 1.44 -3.73
CA PHE A 4 -14.38 1.97 -2.55
C PHE A 4 -14.95 1.32 -1.28
N VAL A 5 -14.05 0.97 -0.37
CA VAL A 5 -14.37 0.40 0.93
C VAL A 5 -13.78 1.35 1.96
N LEU A 6 -14.60 1.93 2.81
CA LEU A 6 -14.13 2.83 3.85
C LEU A 6 -14.06 2.05 5.17
N LEU A 7 -12.85 1.76 5.64
CA LEU A 7 -12.63 1.17 6.95
C LEU A 7 -12.64 2.26 8.02
N TRP A 8 -12.90 1.88 9.27
CA TRP A 8 -12.85 2.82 10.41
C TRP A 8 -11.45 3.40 10.63
N THR A 9 -10.41 2.63 10.33
CA THR A 9 -9.02 3.09 10.31
C THR A 9 -8.85 4.23 9.31
N ASP A 10 -9.42 4.10 8.11
CA ASP A 10 -9.33 5.10 7.06
C ASP A 10 -9.99 6.40 7.52
N ALA A 11 -11.20 6.31 8.09
CA ALA A 11 -11.91 7.46 8.64
C ALA A 11 -11.08 8.20 9.69
N THR A 12 -10.37 7.45 10.54
CA THR A 12 -9.53 8.02 11.61
C THR A 12 -8.32 8.75 11.05
N ILE A 13 -7.63 8.17 10.05
CA ILE A 13 -6.48 8.80 9.39
C ILE A 13 -6.92 10.05 8.63
N TRP A 14 -8.01 9.99 7.88
CA TRP A 14 -8.53 11.16 7.16
C TRP A 14 -9.03 12.26 8.09
N ALA A 15 -9.62 11.90 9.24
CA ALA A 15 -9.96 12.86 10.28
C ALA A 15 -8.71 13.54 10.86
N LEU A 16 -7.65 12.79 11.17
CA LEU A 16 -6.37 13.33 11.64
C LEU A 16 -5.79 14.33 10.61
N VAL A 17 -5.76 13.95 9.33
CA VAL A 17 -5.28 14.82 8.24
C VAL A 17 -6.13 16.10 8.18
N ALA A 18 -7.45 15.99 8.24
CA ALA A 18 -8.35 17.15 8.24
C ALA A 18 -8.09 18.08 9.44
N PHE A 19 -7.91 17.53 10.65
CA PHE A 19 -7.56 18.30 11.84
C PHE A 19 -6.20 18.99 11.70
N MET A 20 -5.19 18.31 11.17
CA MET A 20 -3.87 18.90 10.92
C MET A 20 -3.94 20.06 9.93
N VAL A 21 -4.68 19.90 8.83
CA VAL A 21 -4.87 20.97 7.83
C VAL A 21 -5.62 22.15 8.45
N ALA A 22 -6.70 21.91 9.19
CA ALA A 22 -7.46 22.96 9.87
C ALA A 22 -6.57 23.74 10.86
N TYR A 23 -5.77 23.01 11.65
CA TYR A 23 -4.82 23.62 12.58
C TYR A 23 -3.74 24.44 11.86
N ALA A 24 -3.16 23.91 10.76
CA ALA A 24 -2.18 24.63 9.96
C ALA A 24 -2.76 25.93 9.38
N VAL A 25 -4.01 25.91 8.89
CA VAL A 25 -4.73 27.11 8.42
C VAL A 25 -4.94 28.10 9.55
N MET A 26 -5.33 27.64 10.74
CA MET A 26 -5.48 28.48 11.92
C MET A 26 -4.16 29.15 12.33
N VAL A 27 -3.05 28.40 12.32
CA VAL A 27 -1.70 28.92 12.57
C VAL A 27 -1.30 29.95 11.52
N ALA A 28 -1.58 29.69 10.24
CA ALA A 28 -1.23 30.59 9.14
C ALA A 28 -1.99 31.92 9.20
N ARG A 29 -3.24 31.91 9.69
CA ARG A 29 -4.09 33.09 9.86
C ARG A 29 -3.79 33.90 11.12
N SER A 30 -3.20 33.31 12.15
CA SER A 30 -2.87 33.98 13.41
C SER A 30 -1.41 34.47 13.44
N PRO A 31 -1.16 35.80 13.50
CA PRO A 31 0.21 36.34 13.52
C PRO A 31 1.04 35.82 14.70
N ASN A 32 0.41 35.69 15.87
CA ASN A 32 1.07 35.22 17.08
C ASN A 32 1.49 33.74 16.96
N LEU A 33 0.59 32.87 16.50
CA LEU A 33 0.90 31.45 16.32
C LEU A 33 1.96 31.25 15.24
N LYS A 34 1.86 31.96 14.11
CA LYS A 34 2.85 31.92 13.04
C LYS A 34 4.24 32.32 13.53
N ALA A 35 4.34 33.35 14.39
CA ALA A 35 5.61 33.78 14.96
C ALA A 35 6.26 32.69 15.83
N SER A 36 5.47 31.98 16.65
CA SER A 36 5.95 30.86 17.47
C SER A 36 6.39 29.67 16.61
N TRP A 37 5.56 29.24 15.65
CA TRP A 37 5.87 28.11 14.77
C TRP A 37 7.10 28.34 13.89
N ARG A 38 7.35 29.59 13.46
CA ARG A 38 8.57 29.95 12.72
C ARG A 38 9.85 29.73 13.52
N LYS A 39 9.80 29.81 14.86
CA LYS A 39 10.96 29.47 15.70
C LYS A 39 11.22 27.96 15.67
N VAL A 40 10.16 27.15 15.72
CA VAL A 40 10.26 25.68 15.64
C VAL A 40 10.85 25.25 14.30
N PHE A 41 10.35 25.77 13.18
CA PHE A 41 10.89 25.42 11.85
C PHE A 41 12.27 26.00 11.54
N ARG A 42 12.81 26.87 12.41
CA ARG A 42 14.20 27.33 12.32
C ARG A 42 15.19 26.37 12.99
N ASP A 43 14.69 25.49 13.85
CA ASP A 43 15.50 24.46 14.49
C ASP A 43 15.66 23.27 13.53
N ALA A 44 16.91 22.88 13.24
CA ALA A 44 17.20 21.84 12.27
C ALA A 44 16.62 20.46 12.66
N PRO A 45 16.78 19.98 13.91
CA PRO A 45 16.12 18.76 14.38
C PRO A 45 14.60 18.78 14.21
N ALA A 46 13.94 19.87 14.58
CA ALA A 46 12.49 20.00 14.44
C ALA A 46 12.05 19.95 12.96
N LEU A 47 12.77 20.63 12.07
CA LEU A 47 12.48 20.60 10.64
C LEU A 47 12.67 19.21 10.05
N CYS A 48 13.80 18.54 10.32
CA CYS A 48 14.05 17.17 9.87
C CYS A 48 12.97 16.20 10.36
N SER A 49 12.61 16.28 11.64
CA SER A 49 11.56 15.45 12.23
C SER A 49 10.21 15.70 11.54
N SER A 50 9.86 16.96 11.28
CA SER A 50 8.61 17.30 10.59
C SER A 50 8.53 16.74 9.16
N LEU A 51 9.65 16.72 8.43
CA LEU A 51 9.71 16.15 7.08
C LEU A 51 9.50 14.64 7.10
N ILE A 52 10.15 13.93 8.03
CA ILE A 52 10.00 12.48 8.19
C ILE A 52 8.55 12.15 8.57
N LEU A 53 7.99 12.86 9.55
CA LEU A 53 6.60 12.66 9.97
C LEU A 53 5.61 12.96 8.84
N ALA A 54 5.85 14.01 8.05
CA ALA A 54 5.02 14.33 6.89
C ALA A 54 5.10 13.22 5.84
N LEU A 55 6.29 12.68 5.57
CA LEU A 55 6.46 11.55 4.65
C LEU A 55 5.70 10.31 5.15
N CYS A 56 5.85 9.95 6.42
CA CYS A 56 5.12 8.83 7.02
C CYS A 56 3.60 9.05 6.97
N LEU A 57 3.12 10.28 7.21
CA LEU A 57 1.71 10.63 7.13
C LEU A 57 1.17 10.48 5.71
N LEU A 58 1.93 10.93 4.70
CA LEU A 58 1.55 10.79 3.30
C LEU A 58 1.45 9.31 2.87
N ILE A 59 2.43 8.49 3.27
CA ILE A 59 2.41 7.04 3.02
C ILE A 59 1.18 6.40 3.68
N THR A 60 0.95 6.70 4.96
CA THR A 60 -0.21 6.20 5.71
C THR A 60 -1.54 6.65 5.10
N ALA A 61 -1.64 7.89 4.64
CA ALA A 61 -2.84 8.42 3.99
C ALA A 61 -3.11 7.74 2.64
N ALA A 62 -2.07 7.48 1.84
CA ALA A 62 -2.18 6.75 0.59
C ALA A 62 -2.59 5.28 0.82
N ASP A 63 -2.07 4.65 1.88
CA ASP A 63 -2.42 3.29 2.28
C ASP A 63 -3.84 3.19 2.86
N SER A 64 -4.39 4.29 3.39
CA SER A 64 -5.76 4.34 3.93
C SER A 64 -6.85 4.47 2.84
N LEU A 65 -6.50 4.38 1.55
CA LEU A 65 -7.45 4.45 0.43
C LEU A 65 -7.78 3.05 -0.09
N HIS A 66 -8.80 2.42 0.48
CA HIS A 66 -9.15 1.05 0.16
C HIS A 66 -10.19 0.90 -0.96
N TYR A 67 -9.94 -0.05 -1.86
CA TYR A 67 -10.86 -0.39 -2.95
C TYR A 67 -10.83 -1.89 -3.29
N ARG A 68 -11.89 -2.34 -3.96
CA ARG A 68 -12.03 -3.70 -4.51
C ARG A 68 -12.27 -3.65 -6.01
N LEU A 69 -11.58 -4.53 -6.73
CA LEU A 69 -11.73 -4.63 -8.19
C LEU A 69 -12.96 -5.47 -8.55
N PRO A 70 -13.66 -5.15 -9.65
CA PRO A 70 -14.75 -5.98 -10.14
C PRO A 70 -14.19 -7.29 -10.71
N LEU A 71 -14.86 -8.41 -10.42
CA LEU A 71 -14.57 -9.66 -11.11
C LEU A 71 -14.97 -9.52 -12.58
N LYS A 72 -14.13 -10.03 -13.48
CA LYS A 72 -14.53 -10.24 -14.88
C LYS A 72 -15.67 -11.27 -14.85
N GLY A 73 -16.85 -10.87 -15.30
CA GLY A 73 -18.04 -11.72 -15.29
C GLY A 73 -17.80 -13.02 -16.06
N VAL A 74 -18.26 -14.14 -15.51
CA VAL A 74 -18.33 -15.41 -16.25
C VAL A 74 -19.38 -15.25 -17.34
N VAL A 75 -19.08 -15.73 -18.54
CA VAL A 75 -20.00 -15.79 -19.69
C VAL A 75 -21.25 -16.57 -19.26
N GLY A 76 -22.34 -15.87 -18.94
CA GLY A 76 -23.56 -16.49 -18.40
C GLY A 76 -24.37 -15.61 -17.44
N GLY A 77 -24.86 -14.46 -17.90
CA GLY A 77 -26.20 -13.98 -17.54
C GLY A 77 -26.51 -13.46 -16.12
N SER A 78 -25.55 -13.22 -15.24
CA SER A 78 -25.84 -12.55 -13.95
C SER A 78 -25.60 -11.05 -14.04
N THR A 79 -26.64 -10.24 -13.85
CA THR A 79 -26.60 -8.76 -13.87
C THR A 79 -25.99 -8.12 -12.62
N VAL A 80 -25.63 -8.93 -11.61
CA VAL A 80 -25.05 -8.45 -10.35
C VAL A 80 -23.52 -8.43 -10.47
N GLN A 81 -22.94 -7.23 -10.39
CA GLN A 81 -21.49 -7.03 -10.42
C GLN A 81 -20.83 -7.59 -9.15
N ALA A 82 -20.12 -8.70 -9.29
CA ALA A 82 -19.30 -9.27 -8.22
C ALA A 82 -17.96 -8.52 -8.09
N TYR A 83 -17.42 -8.47 -6.87
CA TYR A 83 -16.16 -7.80 -6.53
C TYR A 83 -15.20 -8.78 -5.86
N ASP A 84 -13.90 -8.53 -6.02
CA ASP A 84 -12.82 -9.31 -5.42
C ASP A 84 -12.95 -9.33 -3.90
N THR A 85 -12.56 -10.45 -3.28
CA THR A 85 -12.51 -10.58 -1.81
C THR A 85 -11.31 -9.84 -1.25
N VAL A 86 -10.27 -9.64 -2.06
CA VAL A 86 -9.07 -8.89 -1.71
C VAL A 86 -9.35 -7.39 -1.80
N THR A 87 -9.25 -6.72 -0.65
CA THR A 87 -9.21 -5.25 -0.59
C THR A 87 -7.77 -4.79 -0.88
N ARG A 88 -7.60 -3.83 -1.79
CA ARG A 88 -6.33 -3.21 -2.14
C ARG A 88 -6.29 -1.77 -1.67
N SER A 89 -5.12 -1.23 -1.33
CA SER A 89 -4.93 0.18 -0.99
C SER A 89 -4.47 1.04 -2.18
N GLY A 90 -4.49 2.36 -2.02
CA GLY A 90 -3.91 3.29 -2.98
C GLY A 90 -2.41 3.11 -3.15
N LEU A 91 -1.72 2.71 -2.07
CA LEU A 91 -0.31 2.33 -2.10
C LEU A 91 -0.10 1.05 -2.93
N ASP A 92 -0.98 0.06 -2.80
CA ASP A 92 -0.93 -1.15 -3.63
C ASP A 92 -1.07 -0.86 -5.12
N TRP A 93 -1.85 0.17 -5.48
CA TRP A 93 -1.93 0.62 -6.87
C TRP A 93 -0.61 1.20 -7.36
N MET A 94 0.06 2.01 -6.54
CA MET A 94 1.35 2.61 -6.88
C MET A 94 2.47 1.57 -6.97
N LEU A 95 2.40 0.50 -6.17
CA LEU A 95 3.35 -0.61 -6.13
C LEU A 95 2.84 -1.86 -6.86
N SER A 96 1.95 -1.70 -7.84
CA SER A 96 1.27 -2.82 -8.50
C SER A 96 2.25 -3.83 -9.11
N ASP A 97 3.32 -3.34 -9.72
CA ASP A 97 4.33 -4.18 -10.38
C ASP A 97 5.11 -5.01 -9.37
N LEU A 98 5.38 -4.44 -8.19
CA LEU A 98 6.07 -5.13 -7.10
C LEU A 98 5.17 -6.19 -6.44
N ILE A 99 3.86 -5.96 -6.41
CA ILE A 99 2.88 -6.95 -5.96
C ILE A 99 2.75 -8.06 -7.00
N ALA A 100 2.73 -7.72 -8.28
CA ALA A 100 2.66 -8.68 -9.38
C ALA A 100 3.90 -9.60 -9.42
N SER A 101 5.07 -9.09 -9.01
CA SER A 101 6.31 -9.86 -8.94
C SER A 101 6.47 -10.73 -7.69
N ARG A 102 5.45 -10.86 -6.83
CA ARG A 102 5.54 -11.73 -5.63
C ARG A 102 5.65 -13.20 -6.01
N GLU A 103 6.63 -13.86 -5.40
CA GLU A 103 6.82 -15.31 -5.49
C GLU A 103 6.00 -16.04 -4.40
N VAL A 104 5.63 -17.29 -4.67
CA VAL A 104 4.92 -18.15 -3.70
C VAL A 104 5.84 -18.53 -2.53
N THR A 105 7.15 -18.55 -2.75
CA THR A 105 8.15 -18.92 -1.77
C THR A 105 9.45 -18.14 -1.99
N TYR A 106 10.21 -17.96 -0.91
CA TYR A 106 11.51 -17.31 -0.90
C TYR A 106 12.62 -18.20 -1.48
N SER A 107 13.71 -17.57 -1.92
CA SER A 107 14.96 -18.24 -2.29
C SER A 107 16.05 -17.97 -1.25
N ARG A 108 17.19 -18.65 -1.42
CA ARG A 108 18.43 -18.21 -0.75
C ARG A 108 18.89 -16.88 -1.36
N PRO A 109 19.70 -16.07 -0.65
CA PRO A 109 20.21 -14.83 -1.21
C PRO A 109 20.86 -15.06 -2.58
N LEU A 110 20.35 -14.37 -3.61
CA LEU A 110 20.81 -14.46 -5.01
C LEU A 110 20.66 -15.84 -5.67
N ASP A 111 19.71 -16.67 -5.21
CA ASP A 111 19.41 -17.97 -5.79
C ASP A 111 18.16 -17.89 -6.69
N TYR A 112 18.23 -18.52 -7.87
CA TYR A 112 17.16 -18.53 -8.88
C TYR A 112 16.16 -19.68 -8.68
N LEU A 113 16.41 -20.54 -7.70
CA LEU A 113 15.53 -21.64 -7.31
C LEU A 113 14.77 -21.31 -6.02
N SER A 114 13.54 -21.81 -5.95
CA SER A 114 12.75 -21.77 -4.71
C SER A 114 13.43 -22.58 -3.60
N TYR A 115 13.47 -22.02 -2.40
CA TYR A 115 13.95 -22.75 -1.23
C TYR A 115 13.07 -23.96 -0.90
N ARG A 116 11.76 -23.87 -1.15
CA ARG A 116 10.82 -24.97 -0.96
C ARG A 116 10.78 -25.84 -2.21
N ARG A 117 10.84 -27.15 -1.99
CA ARG A 117 10.54 -28.13 -3.03
C ARG A 117 9.03 -28.25 -3.22
N ASP A 118 8.60 -28.11 -4.46
CA ASP A 118 7.23 -28.33 -4.89
C ASP A 118 7.15 -29.52 -5.84
N THR A 119 5.96 -30.12 -5.91
CA THR A 119 5.72 -31.25 -6.80
C THR A 119 5.36 -30.70 -8.17
N VAL A 120 6.25 -30.89 -9.14
CA VAL A 120 6.11 -30.42 -10.52
C VAL A 120 6.11 -31.61 -11.46
N SER A 121 5.29 -31.58 -12.51
CA SER A 121 5.29 -32.62 -13.53
C SER A 121 6.43 -32.35 -14.52
N ILE A 122 7.42 -33.23 -14.54
CA ILE A 122 8.55 -33.18 -15.47
C ILE A 122 8.46 -34.45 -16.32
N ASN A 123 8.27 -34.28 -17.63
CA ASN A 123 8.09 -35.40 -18.58
C ASN A 123 6.98 -36.39 -18.17
N GLY A 124 5.88 -35.88 -17.62
CA GLY A 124 4.73 -36.70 -17.19
C GLY A 124 4.93 -37.44 -15.86
N GLN A 125 6.10 -37.32 -15.23
CA GLN A 125 6.37 -37.86 -13.89
C GLN A 125 6.29 -36.74 -12.85
N LEU A 126 5.58 -36.99 -11.75
CA LEU A 126 5.54 -36.05 -10.63
C LEU A 126 6.85 -36.14 -9.85
N GLN A 127 7.63 -35.07 -9.90
CA GLN A 127 8.89 -34.96 -9.18
C GLN A 127 8.84 -33.81 -8.19
N ARG A 128 9.38 -34.04 -6.99
CA ARG A 128 9.45 -33.02 -5.94
C ARG A 128 10.79 -32.31 -6.00
N VAL A 129 10.83 -31.19 -6.73
CA VAL A 129 12.05 -30.41 -6.98
C VAL A 129 11.87 -28.96 -6.54
N SER A 130 12.97 -28.21 -6.42
CA SER A 130 12.90 -26.76 -6.22
C SER A 130 12.64 -26.11 -7.58
N PRO A 131 11.43 -25.59 -7.86
CA PRO A 131 11.16 -24.94 -9.14
C PRO A 131 11.96 -23.64 -9.27
N ARG A 132 12.18 -23.22 -10.51
CA ARG A 132 12.74 -21.91 -10.83
C ARG A 132 11.73 -20.80 -10.47
N LEU A 133 12.24 -19.68 -9.97
CA LEU A 133 11.45 -18.50 -9.64
C LEU A 133 10.93 -17.83 -10.92
N LEU A 134 9.74 -17.23 -10.85
CA LEU A 134 9.05 -16.65 -12.02
C LEU A 134 9.59 -15.26 -12.38
N HIS A 135 9.89 -14.45 -11.37
CA HIS A 135 10.28 -13.05 -11.45
C HIS A 135 11.72 -12.81 -11.01
N GLY A 136 12.35 -13.71 -10.24
CA GLY A 136 13.79 -13.59 -10.02
C GLY A 136 14.44 -14.51 -8.99
N GLY A 137 15.68 -14.88 -9.31
CA GLY A 137 16.84 -14.84 -8.42
C GLY A 137 17.77 -13.71 -8.84
#